data_AF-A0A3A3GGQ5-F1
#
_entry.id   AF-A0A3A3GGQ5-F1
#
_cell.length_a   1.000
_cell.length_b   1.000
_cell.length_c   1.000
_cell.angle_alpha   90.00
_cell.angle_beta   90.00
_cell.angle_gamma   90.00
#
_symmetry.space_group_name_H-M   'P 1'
#
loop_
_entity.id
_entity.type
_entity.pdbx_description
1 polymer ?
#
loop_
_entity_poly.entity_id
_entity_poly.type
_entity_poly.pdbx_seq_one_letter_code
_entity_poly.pdbx_strand_id
1 'polypeptide(L)'
;MKYACITDLSGRYIEPTLVADSVTGVFDRREPIEPDETGALPQPEPKLRDEQPDEAETLLVGYLVAVQMPDGLYQPIFDVEGYWKAEADYEATYAEYMAALAEHDPESDDPQPKPPQHIDGPSYWRNGLTDEEIESLNPPTQPLQTDVLGQELTQMKIKNIQQQSVIDSLGAELTKAKLEILQLKGGQSA
;
A
#
# COMPACT_ATOMS: atom_id res chain seq x y z
N MET A 1 -24.32 0.92 4.82
CA MET A 1 -23.62 0.60 3.57
C MET A 1 -22.14 0.71 3.83
N LYS A 2 -21.35 -0.26 3.38
CA LYS A 2 -19.90 -0.29 3.52
C LYS A 2 -19.22 -0.54 2.18
N TYR A 3 -17.91 -0.29 2.12
CA TYR A 3 -17.11 -0.62 0.95
C TYR A 3 -16.68 -2.09 0.97
N ALA A 4 -16.79 -2.74 -0.17
CA ALA A 4 -16.13 -3.98 -0.51
C ALA A 4 -15.13 -3.73 -1.65
N CYS A 5 -14.11 -4.56 -1.77
CA CYS A 5 -13.07 -4.44 -2.76
C CYS A 5 -13.34 -5.38 -3.94
N ILE A 6 -13.34 -4.86 -5.16
CA ILE A 6 -13.30 -5.67 -6.37
C ILE A 6 -11.85 -6.04 -6.65
N THR A 7 -11.60 -7.32 -6.87
CA THR A 7 -10.26 -7.85 -7.19
C THR A 7 -10.24 -8.59 -8.53
N ASP A 8 -9.06 -8.81 -9.08
CA ASP A 8 -8.85 -9.74 -10.20
C ASP A 8 -8.78 -11.21 -9.72
N LEU A 9 -8.54 -12.13 -10.65
CA LEU A 9 -8.36 -13.56 -10.35
C LEU A 9 -7.16 -13.87 -9.44
N SER A 10 -6.19 -12.95 -9.35
CA SER A 10 -5.02 -13.06 -8.49
C SER A 10 -5.23 -12.38 -7.12
N GLY A 11 -6.43 -11.85 -6.86
CA GLY A 11 -6.75 -11.13 -5.63
C GLY A 11 -6.22 -9.70 -5.58
N ARG A 12 -5.65 -9.16 -6.67
CA ARG A 12 -5.17 -7.77 -6.72
C ARG A 12 -6.34 -6.81 -6.69
N TYR A 13 -6.26 -5.82 -5.82
CA TYR A 13 -7.25 -4.75 -5.71
C TYR A 13 -7.38 -3.95 -7.01
N ILE A 14 -8.62 -3.78 -7.48
CA ILE A 14 -8.98 -2.97 -8.67
C ILE A 14 -9.68 -1.70 -8.22
N GLU A 15 -10.87 -1.81 -7.64
CA GLU A 15 -11.70 -0.67 -7.26
C GLU A 15 -12.66 -1.01 -6.10
N PRO A 16 -13.20 -0.02 -5.39
CA PRO A 16 -14.17 -0.26 -4.32
C PRO A 16 -15.61 -0.24 -4.87
N THR A 17 -16.49 -1.02 -4.24
CA THR A 17 -17.92 -1.02 -4.51
C THR A 17 -18.72 -0.97 -3.21
N LEU A 18 -19.93 -0.43 -3.26
CA LEU A 18 -20.81 -0.30 -2.09
C LEU A 18 -21.67 -1.55 -1.91
N VAL A 19 -21.64 -2.11 -0.71
CA VAL A 19 -22.46 -3.26 -0.31
C VAL A 19 -23.21 -2.97 0.98
N ALA A 20 -24.21 -3.79 1.29
CA ALA A 20 -24.88 -3.72 2.59
C ALA A 20 -23.92 -4.09 3.73
N ASP A 21 -24.14 -3.52 4.91
CA ASP A 21 -23.25 -3.72 6.07
C ASP A 21 -23.18 -5.19 6.51
N SER A 22 -24.25 -5.95 6.23
CA SER A 22 -24.35 -7.38 6.52
C SER A 22 -23.55 -8.28 5.60
N VAL A 23 -23.06 -7.78 4.45
CA VAL A 23 -22.29 -8.59 3.50
C VAL A 23 -20.88 -8.76 4.05
N THR A 24 -20.45 -9.99 4.32
CA THR A 24 -19.11 -10.30 4.85
C THR A 24 -18.52 -11.49 4.09
N GLY A 25 -17.20 -11.53 3.95
CA GLY A 25 -16.49 -12.62 3.26
C GLY A 25 -16.12 -12.29 1.82
N VAL A 26 -15.89 -13.33 1.02
CA VAL A 26 -15.37 -13.26 -0.35
C VAL A 26 -16.32 -13.97 -1.30
N PHE A 27 -16.65 -13.33 -2.41
CA PHE A 27 -17.63 -13.84 -3.38
C PHE A 27 -17.05 -13.87 -4.79
N ASP A 28 -17.39 -14.91 -5.56
CA ASP A 28 -17.05 -15.00 -6.98
C ASP A 28 -17.69 -13.87 -7.79
N ARG A 29 -16.91 -13.19 -8.63
CA ARG A 29 -17.42 -12.30 -9.67
C ARG A 29 -17.37 -13.05 -10.99
N ARG A 30 -18.56 -13.33 -11.56
CA ARG A 30 -18.69 -14.03 -12.85
C ARG A 30 -19.36 -13.13 -13.89
N GLU A 31 -18.87 -13.18 -15.12
CA GLU A 31 -19.43 -12.43 -16.26
C GLU A 31 -19.96 -13.42 -17.32
N PRO A 32 -21.13 -13.14 -17.94
CA PRO A 32 -21.66 -13.97 -19.02
C PRO A 32 -20.74 -13.98 -20.24
N ILE A 33 -20.50 -15.15 -20.82
CA ILE A 33 -19.88 -15.27 -22.15
C ILE A 33 -20.95 -14.93 -23.18
N GLU A 34 -20.73 -13.88 -23.98
CA GLU A 34 -21.54 -13.68 -25.18
C GLU A 34 -21.25 -14.83 -26.15
N PRO A 35 -22.27 -15.59 -26.58
CA PRO A 35 -22.06 -16.63 -27.58
C PRO A 35 -21.57 -15.96 -28.86
N ASP A 36 -20.42 -16.42 -29.35
CA ASP A 36 -19.78 -15.95 -30.58
C ASP A 36 -20.81 -15.81 -31.71
N GLU A 37 -21.01 -14.57 -32.20
CA GLU A 37 -21.86 -14.24 -33.36
C GLU A 37 -21.27 -14.76 -34.69
N THR A 38 -20.37 -15.75 -34.68
CA THR A 38 -19.87 -16.42 -35.89
C THR A 38 -20.81 -17.57 -36.30
N GLY A 39 -21.96 -17.18 -36.82
CA GLY A 39 -22.82 -17.90 -37.78
C GLY A 39 -22.71 -19.43 -37.89
N ALA A 40 -23.42 -20.16 -37.04
CA ALA A 40 -24.12 -21.38 -37.43
C ALA A 40 -25.23 -21.64 -36.43
N LEU A 41 -26.49 -21.36 -36.81
CA LEU A 41 -27.65 -21.93 -36.13
C LEU A 41 -27.72 -23.42 -36.53
N PRO A 42 -27.54 -24.41 -35.65
CA PRO A 42 -28.32 -25.63 -35.80
C PRO A 42 -29.72 -25.29 -35.30
N GLN A 43 -30.71 -25.48 -36.17
CA GLN A 43 -32.12 -25.37 -35.78
C GLN A 43 -32.38 -26.14 -34.48
N PRO A 44 -33.19 -25.61 -33.55
CA PRO A 44 -33.52 -26.34 -32.34
C PRO A 44 -34.35 -27.57 -32.72
N GLU A 45 -33.78 -28.76 -32.56
CA GLU A 45 -34.58 -29.97 -32.44
C GLU A 45 -35.54 -29.79 -31.25
N PRO A 46 -36.82 -30.17 -31.37
CA PRO A 46 -37.82 -29.91 -30.33
C PRO A 46 -37.55 -30.83 -29.13
N LYS A 47 -36.68 -30.39 -28.22
CA LYS A 47 -36.51 -31.03 -26.91
C LYS A 47 -37.71 -30.66 -26.05
N LEU A 48 -38.35 -31.70 -25.54
CA LEU A 48 -39.49 -31.63 -24.63
C LEU A 48 -39.19 -30.70 -23.45
N ARG A 49 -40.25 -30.01 -23.00
CA ARG A 49 -40.37 -29.34 -21.70
C ARG A 49 -39.66 -30.12 -20.59
N ASP A 50 -38.48 -29.64 -20.22
CA ASP A 50 -38.00 -29.61 -18.84
C ASP A 50 -37.47 -28.20 -18.65
N GLU A 51 -38.23 -27.38 -17.93
CA GLU A 51 -37.95 -25.97 -17.64
C GLU A 51 -36.80 -25.89 -16.62
N GLN A 52 -35.57 -26.19 -17.05
CA GLN A 52 -34.37 -25.71 -16.38
C GLN A 52 -33.90 -24.46 -17.15
N PRO A 53 -33.76 -23.29 -16.51
CA PRO A 53 -33.20 -22.14 -17.19
C PRO A 53 -31.81 -22.51 -17.71
N ASP A 54 -31.56 -22.28 -19.00
CA ASP A 54 -30.22 -22.33 -19.57
C ASP A 54 -29.35 -21.37 -18.76
N GLU A 55 -28.53 -21.89 -17.85
CA GLU A 55 -27.51 -21.11 -17.16
C GLU A 55 -26.54 -20.64 -18.23
N ALA A 56 -26.62 -19.36 -18.59
CA ALA A 56 -25.66 -18.73 -19.49
C ALA A 56 -24.25 -19.05 -18.98
N GLU A 57 -23.39 -19.54 -19.86
CA GLU A 57 -22.03 -19.91 -19.49
C GLU A 57 -21.30 -18.66 -18.98
N THR A 58 -20.93 -18.63 -17.69
CA THR A 58 -20.28 -17.47 -17.06
C THR A 58 -18.81 -17.77 -16.76
N LEU A 59 -17.91 -16.82 -17.04
CA LEU A 59 -16.49 -16.89 -16.66
C LEU A 59 -16.26 -16.19 -15.34
N LEU A 60 -15.45 -16.82 -14.47
CA LEU A 60 -14.91 -16.16 -13.29
C LEU A 60 -13.92 -15.07 -13.74
N VAL A 61 -14.19 -13.82 -13.36
CA VAL A 61 -13.41 -12.64 -13.74
C VAL A 61 -12.69 -11.99 -12.55
N GLY A 62 -12.95 -12.48 -11.33
CA GLY A 62 -12.30 -12.02 -10.10
C GLY A 62 -13.20 -12.22 -8.90
N TYR A 63 -12.99 -11.43 -7.85
CA TYR A 63 -13.71 -11.58 -6.59
C TYR A 63 -14.23 -10.26 -6.06
N LEU A 64 -15.26 -10.36 -5.23
CA LEU A 64 -15.77 -9.29 -4.38
C LEU A 64 -15.39 -9.61 -2.93
N VAL A 65 -14.52 -8.79 -2.36
CA VAL A 65 -13.98 -8.96 -1.01
C VAL A 65 -14.65 -7.97 -0.08
N ALA A 66 -15.59 -8.43 0.75
CA ALA A 66 -16.27 -7.62 1.77
C ALA A 66 -15.55 -7.66 3.14
N VAL A 67 -14.27 -8.03 3.12
CA VAL A 67 -13.33 -8.03 4.24
C VAL A 67 -12.65 -6.67 4.32
N GLN A 68 -12.54 -6.11 5.52
CA GLN A 68 -11.91 -4.82 5.74
C GLN A 68 -10.44 -4.85 5.30
N MET A 69 -10.07 -3.94 4.40
CA MET A 69 -8.69 -3.74 3.97
C MET A 69 -7.94 -2.91 5.02
N PRO A 70 -6.75 -3.34 5.49
CA PRO A 70 -5.86 -2.54 6.31
C PRO A 70 -5.34 -1.31 5.57
N ASP A 71 -5.13 -0.22 6.31
CA ASP A 71 -4.51 0.99 5.78
C ASP A 71 -3.00 0.78 5.53
N GLY A 72 -2.43 1.56 4.60
CA GLY A 72 -0.98 1.61 4.36
C GLY A 72 -0.41 0.53 3.45
N LEU A 73 -1.27 -0.31 2.84
CA LEU A 73 -0.83 -1.33 1.88
C LEU A 73 -0.51 -0.72 0.51
N TYR A 74 0.62 -1.12 -0.07
CA TYR A 74 1.01 -0.73 -1.44
C TYR A 74 0.54 -1.79 -2.43
N GLN A 75 -0.29 -1.38 -3.40
CA GLN A 75 -0.94 -2.26 -4.37
C GLN A 75 -1.53 -3.53 -3.70
N PRO A 76 -2.58 -3.39 -2.88
CA PRO A 76 -3.07 -4.47 -2.03
C PRO A 76 -3.44 -5.72 -2.84
N ILE A 77 -3.05 -6.89 -2.32
CA ILE A 77 -3.46 -8.19 -2.84
C ILE A 77 -4.12 -8.96 -1.70
N PHE A 78 -5.29 -9.52 -1.98
CA PHE A 78 -6.02 -10.38 -1.06
C PHE A 78 -5.73 -11.86 -1.36
N ASP A 79 -5.35 -12.63 -0.35
CA ASP A 79 -5.15 -14.08 -0.47
C ASP A 79 -6.48 -14.84 -0.35
N VAL A 80 -7.15 -15.02 -1.50
CA VAL A 80 -8.46 -15.69 -1.59
C VAL A 80 -8.37 -17.16 -1.18
N GLU A 81 -7.35 -17.88 -1.66
CA GLU A 81 -7.18 -19.30 -1.35
C GLU A 81 -6.88 -19.52 0.12
N GLY A 82 -6.00 -18.70 0.70
CA GLY A 82 -5.71 -18.73 2.13
C GLY A 82 -6.95 -18.45 2.98
N TYR A 83 -7.76 -17.46 2.58
CA TYR A 83 -8.98 -17.10 3.30
C TYR A 83 -10.00 -18.25 3.29
N TRP A 84 -10.29 -18.84 2.12
CA TRP A 84 -11.24 -19.95 2.03
C TRP A 84 -10.78 -21.20 2.76
N LYS A 85 -9.47 -21.48 2.74
CA LYS A 85 -8.93 -22.58 3.53
C LYS A 85 -9.19 -22.37 5.02
N ALA A 86 -8.96 -21.16 5.53
CA ALA A 86 -9.22 -20.85 6.92
C ALA A 86 -10.71 -20.86 7.26
N GLU A 87 -11.57 -20.47 6.31
CA GLU A 87 -13.03 -20.60 6.42
C GLU A 87 -13.45 -22.06 6.58
N ALA A 88 -12.93 -22.94 5.74
CA ALA A 88 -13.16 -24.38 5.87
C ALA A 88 -12.64 -24.95 7.19
N ASP A 89 -11.44 -24.56 7.64
CA ASP A 89 -10.86 -25.00 8.91
C ASP A 89 -11.68 -24.50 10.12
N TYR A 90 -12.18 -23.26 10.07
CA TYR A 90 -13.07 -22.71 11.08
C TYR A 90 -14.40 -23.45 11.12
N GLU A 91 -15.03 -23.72 9.96
CA GLU A 91 -16.29 -24.46 9.89
C GLU A 91 -16.14 -25.88 10.44
N ALA A 92 -15.04 -26.56 10.14
CA ALA A 92 -14.73 -27.88 10.70
C ALA A 92 -14.59 -27.81 12.23
N THR A 93 -13.82 -26.84 12.74
CA THR A 93 -13.65 -26.63 14.19
C THR A 93 -14.97 -26.25 14.88
N TYR A 94 -15.81 -25.46 14.20
CA TYR A 94 -17.14 -25.08 14.70
C TYR A 94 -18.09 -26.28 14.77
N ALA A 95 -18.02 -27.20 13.79
CA ALA A 95 -18.77 -28.44 13.84
C ALA A 95 -18.36 -29.32 15.04
N GLU A 96 -17.06 -29.42 15.32
CA GLU A 96 -16.55 -30.11 16.53
C GLU A 96 -17.04 -29.45 17.82
N TYR A 97 -17.00 -28.12 17.90
CA TYR A 97 -17.53 -27.35 19.03
C TYR A 97 -19.03 -27.62 19.24
N MET A 98 -19.83 -27.62 18.17
CA MET A 98 -21.26 -27.89 18.24
C MET A 98 -21.56 -29.33 18.68
N ALA A 99 -20.77 -30.30 18.24
CA ALA A 99 -20.88 -31.69 18.70
C ALA A 99 -20.53 -31.80 20.19
N ALA A 100 -19.43 -31.19 20.63
CA ALA A 100 -19.03 -31.17 22.03
C ALA A 100 -20.07 -30.46 22.93
N LEU A 101 -20.70 -29.39 22.43
CA LEU A 101 -21.76 -28.69 23.16
C LEU A 101 -23.04 -29.52 23.26
N ALA A 102 -23.35 -30.34 22.26
CA ALA A 102 -24.50 -31.26 22.30
C ALA A 102 -24.30 -32.41 23.29
N GLU A 103 -23.06 -32.82 23.54
CA GLU A 103 -22.69 -33.83 24.54
C GLU A 103 -22.43 -33.24 25.93
N HIS A 104 -22.29 -31.92 26.05
CA HIS A 104 -21.96 -31.25 27.30
C HIS A 104 -23.13 -31.34 28.29
N ASP A 105 -22.89 -31.98 29.42
CA ASP A 105 -23.80 -31.98 30.56
C ASP A 105 -23.51 -30.73 31.44
N PRO A 106 -24.45 -29.78 31.56
CA PRO A 106 -24.26 -28.58 32.36
C PRO A 106 -24.17 -28.85 33.87
N GLU A 107 -24.55 -30.05 34.34
CA GLU A 107 -24.39 -30.46 35.74
C GLU A 107 -23.06 -31.20 36.00
N SER A 108 -22.26 -31.49 34.96
CA SER A 108 -20.92 -32.07 35.09
C SER A 108 -19.89 -31.03 35.55
N ASP A 109 -18.84 -31.50 36.24
CA ASP A 109 -17.65 -30.69 36.57
C ASP A 109 -16.75 -30.44 35.33
N ASP A 110 -17.09 -31.01 34.17
CA ASP A 110 -16.35 -30.82 32.92
C ASP A 110 -16.45 -29.37 32.41
N PRO A 111 -15.33 -28.79 31.94
CA PRO A 111 -15.34 -27.43 31.42
C PRO A 111 -16.22 -27.33 30.18
N GLN A 112 -17.06 -26.30 30.13
CA GLN A 112 -17.88 -26.01 28.97
C GLN A 112 -16.99 -25.89 27.72
N PRO A 113 -17.37 -26.52 26.59
CA PRO A 113 -16.64 -26.36 25.34
C PRO A 113 -16.58 -24.88 24.97
N LYS A 114 -15.44 -24.45 24.41
CA LYS A 114 -15.20 -23.06 24.03
C LYS A 114 -15.45 -22.87 22.53
N PRO A 115 -16.12 -21.79 22.11
CA PRO A 115 -16.31 -21.52 20.70
C PRO A 115 -14.96 -21.28 19.99
N PRO A 116 -14.84 -21.69 18.72
CA PRO A 116 -13.65 -21.40 17.93
C PRO A 116 -13.45 -19.89 17.74
N GLN A 117 -12.20 -19.48 17.54
CA GLN A 117 -11.90 -18.09 17.21
C GLN A 117 -12.29 -17.80 15.77
N HIS A 118 -12.95 -16.66 15.55
CA HIS A 118 -13.24 -16.19 14.19
C HIS A 118 -11.95 -15.90 13.43
N ILE A 119 -12.01 -16.12 12.11
CA ILE A 119 -10.90 -15.84 11.19
C ILE A 119 -10.63 -14.35 11.15
N ASP A 120 -9.36 -13.98 11.26
CA ASP A 120 -8.92 -12.60 11.09
C ASP A 120 -8.82 -12.26 9.59
N GLY A 121 -9.96 -11.94 8.98
CA GLY A 121 -10.03 -11.59 7.55
C GLY A 121 -9.00 -10.54 7.09
N PRO A 122 -8.79 -9.43 7.83
CA PRO A 122 -7.77 -8.43 7.51
C PRO A 122 -6.35 -8.99 7.33
N SER A 123 -6.00 -10.09 7.99
CA SER A 123 -4.65 -10.71 7.89
C SER A 123 -4.34 -11.32 6.52
N TYR A 124 -5.35 -11.55 5.68
CA TYR A 124 -5.20 -12.06 4.31
C TYR A 124 -4.89 -10.97 3.29
N TRP A 125 -4.84 -9.72 3.71
CA TRP A 125 -4.34 -8.63 2.88
C TRP A 125 -2.82 -8.51 3.01
N ARG A 126 -2.14 -8.41 1.86
CA ARG A 126 -0.69 -8.22 1.78
C ARG A 126 -0.32 -7.15 0.77
N ASN A 127 0.91 -6.65 0.88
CA ASN A 127 1.51 -5.81 -0.15
C ASN A 127 1.65 -6.62 -1.44
N GLY A 128 1.34 -5.98 -2.56
CA GLY A 128 1.47 -6.60 -3.88
C GLY A 128 2.91 -6.62 -4.41
N LEU A 129 3.80 -5.84 -3.78
CA LEU A 129 5.24 -5.78 -4.05
C LEU A 129 5.99 -6.12 -2.76
N THR A 130 7.23 -6.59 -2.91
CA THR A 130 8.14 -6.71 -1.77
C THR A 130 8.60 -5.34 -1.29
N ASP A 131 9.01 -5.22 -0.02
CA ASP A 131 9.52 -3.95 0.53
C ASP A 131 10.69 -3.38 -0.29
N GLU A 132 11.51 -4.26 -0.87
CA GLU A 132 12.64 -3.91 -1.73
C GLU A 132 12.19 -3.28 -3.07
N GLU A 133 11.13 -3.82 -3.68
CA GLU A 133 10.57 -3.25 -4.91
C GLU A 133 9.83 -1.93 -4.63
N ILE A 134 9.19 -1.80 -3.47
CA ILE A 134 8.54 -0.56 -3.01
C ILE A 134 9.59 0.54 -2.80
N GLU A 135 10.73 0.24 -2.18
CA GLU A 135 11.82 1.19 -1.94
C GLU A 135 12.47 1.64 -3.26
N SER A 136 12.56 0.76 -4.26
CA SER A 136 13.05 1.09 -5.61
C SER A 136 12.13 2.06 -6.36
N LEU A 137 10.81 1.98 -6.14
CA LEU A 137 9.83 2.88 -6.78
C LEU A 137 9.80 4.27 -6.15
N ASN A 138 10.20 4.42 -4.89
CA ASN A 138 10.24 5.71 -4.21
C ASN A 138 11.61 5.94 -3.53
N PRO A 139 12.69 6.13 -4.31
CA PRO A 139 14.01 6.35 -3.74
C PRO A 139 13.98 7.59 -2.84
N PRO A 140 14.69 7.59 -1.70
CA PRO A 140 14.78 8.75 -0.83
C PRO A 140 15.24 9.96 -1.65
N THR A 141 14.48 11.06 -1.55
CA THR A 141 14.67 12.28 -2.33
C THR A 141 16.16 12.67 -2.32
N GLN A 142 16.87 12.38 -3.41
CA GLN A 142 18.22 12.88 -3.57
C GLN A 142 18.11 14.41 -3.61
N PRO A 143 18.96 15.14 -2.87
CA PRO A 143 18.93 16.60 -2.91
C PRO A 143 19.05 17.02 -4.38
N LEU A 144 18.07 17.79 -4.85
CA LEU A 144 18.06 18.27 -6.23
C LEU A 144 19.39 18.96 -6.52
N GLN A 145 19.92 18.80 -7.74
CA GLN A 145 21.18 19.45 -8.12
C GLN A 145 21.18 20.96 -7.84
N THR A 146 20.01 21.61 -7.90
CA THR A 146 19.83 23.03 -7.57
C THR A 146 20.10 23.35 -6.10
N ASP A 147 19.77 22.44 -5.17
CA ASP A 147 20.03 22.63 -3.73
C ASP A 147 21.52 22.54 -3.44
N VAL A 148 22.21 21.57 -4.08
CA VAL A 148 23.67 21.44 -3.97
C VAL A 148 24.36 22.67 -4.55
N LEU A 149 23.96 23.10 -5.75
CA LEU A 149 24.52 24.30 -6.39
C LEU A 149 24.26 25.57 -5.57
N GLY A 150 23.07 25.69 -4.97
CA GLY A 150 22.71 26.81 -4.09
C GLY A 150 23.57 26.86 -2.82
N GLN A 151 23.86 25.71 -2.21
CA GLN A 151 24.76 25.61 -1.08
C GLN A 151 26.20 25.98 -1.45
N GLU A 152 26.71 25.47 -2.58
CA GLU A 152 28.07 25.81 -3.06
C GLU A 152 28.22 27.30 -3.35
N LEU A 153 27.25 27.92 -4.04
CA LEU A 153 27.26 29.35 -4.32
C LEU A 153 27.23 30.20 -3.04
N THR A 154 26.44 29.77 -2.06
CA THR A 154 26.39 30.44 -0.75
C THR A 154 27.73 30.35 -0.05
N GLN A 155 28.34 29.16 -0.04
CA GLN A 155 29.63 28.94 0.58
C GLN A 155 30.75 29.73 -0.11
N MET A 156 30.72 29.80 -1.45
CA MET A 156 31.65 30.60 -2.24
C MET A 156 31.50 32.11 -1.95
N LYS A 157 30.26 32.62 -1.87
CA LYS A 157 29.99 34.01 -1.49
C LYS A 157 30.54 34.35 -0.11
N ILE A 158 30.35 33.46 0.88
CA ILE A 158 30.89 33.67 2.23
C ILE A 158 32.43 33.76 2.20
N LYS A 159 33.11 32.85 1.50
CA LYS A 159 34.57 32.91 1.34
C LYS A 159 35.03 34.21 0.68
N ASN A 160 34.32 34.67 -0.35
CA ASN A 160 34.66 35.91 -1.04
C ASN A 160 34.49 37.14 -0.13
N ILE A 161 33.39 37.20 0.65
CA ILE A 161 33.17 38.26 1.66
C ILE A 161 34.28 38.26 2.71
N GLN A 162 34.69 37.08 3.20
CA GLN A 162 35.79 36.98 4.16
C GLN A 162 37.11 37.47 3.56
N GLN A 163 37.42 37.09 2.32
CA GLN A 163 38.61 37.56 1.62
C GLN A 163 38.60 39.08 1.44
N GLN A 164 37.46 39.67 1.05
CA GLN A 164 37.32 41.12 0.92
C GLN A 164 37.56 41.82 2.26
N SER A 165 36.99 41.32 3.35
CA SER A 165 37.21 41.87 4.70
C SER A 165 38.69 41.83 5.11
N VAL A 166 39.42 40.76 4.76
CA VAL A 166 40.86 40.68 5.03
C VAL A 166 41.63 41.72 4.21
N ILE A 167 41.31 41.88 2.93
CA ILE A 167 41.94 42.88 2.05
C ILE A 167 41.71 44.29 2.62
N ASP A 168 40.49 44.61 3.04
CA ASP A 168 40.16 45.92 3.59
C ASP A 168 40.95 46.19 4.89
N SER A 169 41.06 45.17 5.76
CA SER A 169 41.85 45.29 7.00
C SER A 169 43.34 45.53 6.74
N LEU A 170 43.95 44.77 5.83
CA LEU A 170 45.34 44.93 5.44
C LEU A 170 45.59 46.28 4.77
N GLY A 171 44.64 46.78 3.97
CA GLY A 171 44.69 48.11 3.37
C GLY A 171 44.70 49.23 4.40
N ALA A 172 43.90 49.09 5.46
CA ALA A 172 43.88 50.02 6.59
C ALA A 172 45.19 49.98 7.38
N GLU A 173 45.71 48.79 7.69
CA GLU A 173 46.99 48.62 8.39
C GLU A 173 48.17 49.20 7.58
N LEU A 174 48.20 48.96 6.27
CA LEU A 174 49.26 49.50 5.40
C LEU A 174 49.22 51.03 5.37
N THR A 175 48.03 51.62 5.30
CA THR A 175 47.86 53.08 5.37
C THR A 175 48.35 53.63 6.71
N LYS A 176 47.99 52.96 7.81
CA LYS A 176 48.45 53.33 9.15
C LYS A 176 49.98 53.26 9.29
N ALA A 177 50.59 52.15 8.87
CA ALA A 177 52.03 51.96 8.90
C ALA A 177 52.76 53.03 8.05
N LYS A 178 52.24 53.38 6.87
CA LYS A 178 52.78 54.46 6.04
C LYS A 178 52.72 55.83 6.74
N LEU A 179 51.64 56.13 7.45
CA LEU A 179 51.51 57.36 8.23
C LEU A 179 52.51 57.41 9.38
N GLU A 180 52.67 56.30 10.12
CA GLU A 180 53.67 56.20 11.20
C GLU A 180 55.11 56.40 10.68
N ILE A 181 55.46 55.79 9.54
CA ILE A 181 56.77 55.98 8.90
C ILE A 181 56.98 57.45 8.49
N LEU A 182 55.96 58.12 7.93
CA LEU A 182 56.01 59.54 7.58
C LEU A 182 56.25 60.42 8.80
N GLN A 183 55.58 60.14 9.92
CA GLN A 183 55.76 60.88 11.17
C GLN A 183 57.16 60.66 11.77
N LEU A 184 57.66 59.42 11.80
CA LEU A 184 59.00 59.10 12.29
C LEU A 184 60.09 59.75 11.43
N LYS A 185 59.91 59.76 10.10
CA LYS A 185 60.88 60.37 9.17
C LYS A 185 60.81 61.90 9.17
N GLY A 186 59.64 62.49 9.39
CA GLY A 186 59.45 63.93 9.54
C GLY A 186 59.93 64.49 10.88
N GLY A 187 59.99 63.67 11.93
CA GLY A 187 60.46 64.06 13.27
C GLY A 187 61.98 64.03 13.47
N GLN A 188 62.77 63.50 12.52
CA GLN A 188 64.24 63.47 12.58
C GLN A 188 64.92 64.68 11.92
N SER A 189 64.18 65.76 11.66
CA SER A 189 64.74 67.03 11.18
C SER A 189 64.44 68.15 12.18
N ALA A 190 65.15 68.13 13.32
CA ALA A 190 65.36 69.27 14.21
C ALA A 190 66.65 69.05 15.00
#